data_AF-U2KRE9-F1
#
_entry.id   AF-U2KRE9-F1
#
_cell.length_a   1.000
_cell.length_b   1.000
_cell.length_c   1.000
_cell.angle_alpha   90.00
_cell.angle_beta   90.00
_cell.angle_gamma   90.00
#
_symmetry.space_group_name_H-M   'P 1'
#
loop_
_entity.id
_entity.type
_entity.pdbx_description
1 polymer ?
#
loop_
_entity_poly.entity_id
_entity_poly.type
_entity_poly.pdbx_seq_one_letter_code
_entity_poly.pdbx_strand_id
1 'polypeptide(L)'
;MSSCRDFQIENGILTRYTGAGGDVVIPDDVLVIGDEAFSDCVNLTGIKIPDRVIHIGEMSFQNCINLTRITIPDRVTCIGDHAFRGCRKLISINIPRRVVRIGMGMFGGCTNLTNITLPDRVTYIGDSVFWGCKSLTSITIPDRANSIGDEAFGICESLTNIAIPDSVTSIGAGAFLHCTSLTSIVIPNSVTSIGKSAFSGCASLTDITIPKSVRSIGQKAFYGCKSIKLAAPNGRAFMIRCYDNMEKDIVAAMQMLRMKKIDTRAKMSPSLKFALALMLFDFYDDTDARAYLKRNLAKGMKALIDDGNLELVEILLKKTDLVTKCNIDKCIQYAIDTRQQEIYLTLIHYKNAIGAYAEISEKFWL
;
A
#
# COMPACT_ATOMS: atom_id res chain seq x y z
N MET A 1 -26.26 19.13 32.04
CA MET A 1 -25.07 19.80 32.61
C MET A 1 -24.45 18.84 33.62
N SER A 2 -23.17 18.53 33.47
CA SER A 2 -22.44 17.68 34.42
C SER A 2 -22.35 18.37 35.79
N SER A 3 -22.53 17.60 36.87
CA SER A 3 -22.39 18.07 38.25
C SER A 3 -20.93 18.02 38.69
N CYS A 4 -20.51 18.86 39.65
CA CYS A 4 -19.17 18.80 40.23
C CYS A 4 -18.85 17.42 40.87
N ARG A 5 -19.87 16.64 41.25
CA ARG A 5 -19.72 15.28 41.80
C ARG A 5 -19.43 14.21 40.74
N ASP A 6 -19.58 14.53 39.46
CA ASP A 6 -19.35 13.58 38.37
C ASP A 6 -17.86 13.35 38.11
N PHE A 7 -16.98 14.19 38.67
CA PHE A 7 -15.55 14.19 38.42
C PHE A 7 -14.77 13.81 39.67
N GLN A 8 -13.93 12.78 39.57
CA GLN A 8 -12.94 12.44 40.59
C GLN A 8 -11.61 13.11 40.22
N ILE A 9 -11.24 14.15 40.98
CA ILE A 9 -10.06 14.97 40.70
C ILE A 9 -9.12 14.91 41.90
N GLU A 10 -7.88 14.53 41.65
CA GLU A 10 -6.82 14.46 42.66
C GLU A 10 -5.62 15.28 42.18
N ASN A 11 -5.24 16.32 42.93
CA ASN A 11 -4.10 17.18 42.61
C ASN A 11 -4.10 17.74 41.17
N GLY A 12 -5.28 18.11 40.64
CA GLY A 12 -5.45 18.61 39.27
C GLY A 12 -5.47 17.52 38.18
N ILE A 13 -5.49 16.24 38.56
CA ILE A 13 -5.63 15.10 37.66
C ILE A 13 -7.07 14.60 37.74
N LEU A 14 -7.78 14.61 36.62
CA LEU A 14 -9.08 13.95 36.50
C LEU A 14 -8.85 12.45 36.31
N THR A 15 -9.06 11.66 37.36
CA THR A 15 -8.81 10.22 37.37
C THR A 15 -9.99 9.39 36.90
N ARG A 16 -11.22 9.92 37.05
CA ARG A 16 -12.44 9.23 36.63
C ARG A 16 -13.62 10.17 36.47
N TYR A 17 -14.42 9.96 35.43
CA TYR A 17 -15.74 10.53 35.26
C TYR A 17 -16.82 9.47 35.53
N THR A 18 -17.83 9.80 36.32
CA THR A 18 -18.95 8.91 36.68
C THR A 18 -20.32 9.51 36.38
N GLY A 19 -20.36 10.63 35.65
CA GLY A 19 -21.62 11.30 35.31
C GLY A 19 -22.41 10.58 34.22
N ALA A 20 -23.63 11.07 33.97
CA ALA A 20 -24.57 10.44 33.05
C ALA A 20 -24.18 10.53 31.55
N GLY A 21 -23.17 11.35 31.18
CA GLY A 21 -22.77 11.62 29.80
C GLY A 21 -23.43 12.87 29.20
N GLY A 22 -23.68 12.85 27.89
CA GLY A 22 -24.13 14.00 27.12
C GLY A 22 -22.98 14.95 26.76
N ASP A 23 -23.25 16.25 26.78
CA ASP A 23 -22.23 17.28 26.66
C ASP A 23 -21.60 17.58 28.02
N VAL A 24 -20.31 17.26 28.15
CA VAL A 24 -19.55 17.39 29.39
C VAL A 24 -18.54 18.53 29.27
N VAL A 25 -18.47 19.35 30.31
CA VAL A 25 -17.45 20.40 30.45
C VAL A 25 -16.56 20.02 31.63
N ILE A 26 -15.28 19.75 31.36
CA ILE A 26 -14.32 19.43 32.42
C ILE A 26 -14.02 20.69 33.23
N PRO A 27 -13.92 20.62 34.58
CA PRO A 27 -13.57 21.76 35.44
C PRO A 27 -12.24 22.43 35.09
N ASP A 28 -12.19 23.76 35.14
CA ASP A 28 -11.04 24.59 34.70
C ASP A 28 -9.74 24.39 35.52
N ASP A 29 -9.83 23.76 36.69
CA ASP A 29 -8.68 23.43 37.54
C ASP A 29 -7.95 22.14 37.13
N VAL A 30 -8.53 21.36 36.22
CA VAL A 30 -7.91 20.16 35.67
C VAL A 30 -6.72 20.51 34.77
N LEU A 31 -5.57 19.90 35.08
CA LEU A 31 -4.31 20.01 34.34
C LEU A 31 -4.03 18.75 33.51
N VAL A 32 -4.55 17.60 33.95
CA VAL A 32 -4.31 16.29 33.33
C VAL A 32 -5.62 15.51 33.28
N ILE A 33 -5.93 14.93 32.13
CA ILE A 33 -6.93 13.86 32.03
C ILE A 33 -6.15 12.57 32.21
N GLY A 34 -6.42 11.84 33.29
CA GLY A 34 -5.75 10.60 33.62
C GLY A 34 -6.09 9.46 32.66
N ASP A 35 -5.37 8.36 32.81
CA ASP A 35 -5.62 7.14 32.05
C ASP A 35 -7.03 6.63 32.34
N GLU A 36 -7.72 6.16 31.29
CA GLU A 36 -9.08 5.64 31.34
C GLU A 36 -10.16 6.57 31.95
N ALA A 37 -9.87 7.86 32.15
CA ALA A 37 -10.74 8.76 32.91
C ALA A 37 -12.19 8.86 32.38
N PHE A 38 -12.37 8.72 31.06
CA PHE A 38 -13.67 8.62 30.39
C PHE A 38 -13.82 7.31 29.59
N SER A 39 -13.04 6.27 29.90
CA SER A 39 -13.18 4.98 29.22
C SER A 39 -14.59 4.42 29.37
N ASP A 40 -15.13 3.84 28.30
CA ASP A 40 -16.47 3.28 28.20
C ASP A 40 -17.60 4.26 28.59
N CYS A 41 -17.37 5.58 28.52
CA CYS A 41 -18.41 6.59 28.68
C CYS A 41 -19.34 6.63 27.45
N VAL A 42 -20.12 5.57 27.25
CA VAL A 42 -20.93 5.34 26.05
C VAL A 42 -22.00 6.40 25.83
N ASN A 43 -22.41 7.14 26.86
CA ASN A 43 -23.39 8.23 26.75
C ASN A 43 -22.76 9.60 26.47
N LEU A 44 -21.42 9.73 26.47
CA LEU A 44 -20.74 10.99 26.16
C LEU A 44 -20.97 11.36 24.69
N THR A 45 -21.56 12.52 24.43
CA THR A 45 -21.82 13.02 23.06
C THR A 45 -20.89 14.15 22.67
N GLY A 46 -20.41 14.93 23.64
CA GLY A 46 -19.45 15.99 23.41
C GLY A 46 -18.63 16.30 24.66
N ILE A 47 -17.39 16.74 24.48
CA ILE A 47 -16.54 17.14 25.59
C ILE A 47 -15.76 18.43 25.31
N LYS A 48 -15.81 19.35 26.28
CA LYS A 48 -14.98 20.54 26.33
C LYS A 48 -13.85 20.34 27.34
N ILE A 49 -12.62 20.28 26.84
CA ILE A 49 -11.40 20.18 27.64
C ILE A 49 -10.89 21.62 27.92
N PRO A 50 -10.60 22.00 29.18
CA PRO A 50 -10.20 23.35 29.54
C PRO A 50 -8.77 23.66 29.10
N ASP A 51 -8.49 24.93 28.80
CA ASP A 51 -7.25 25.39 28.17
C ASP A 51 -5.97 25.09 28.97
N ARG A 52 -6.10 24.80 30.27
CA ARG A 52 -4.98 24.48 31.17
C ARG A 52 -4.50 23.03 31.06
N VAL A 53 -5.26 22.15 30.41
CA VAL A 53 -4.87 20.75 30.24
C VAL A 53 -3.62 20.64 29.39
N ILE A 54 -2.62 19.93 29.91
CA ILE A 54 -1.33 19.69 29.25
C ILE A 54 -1.15 18.24 28.80
N HIS A 55 -1.94 17.30 29.35
CA HIS A 55 -1.77 15.87 29.13
C HIS A 55 -3.13 15.16 29.09
N ILE A 56 -3.28 14.24 28.13
CA ILE A 56 -4.42 13.33 28.00
C ILE A 56 -3.88 11.90 28.07
N GLY A 57 -4.34 11.12 29.04
CA GLY A 57 -3.85 9.79 29.35
C GLY A 57 -4.23 8.71 28.34
N GLU A 58 -3.61 7.54 28.52
CA GLU A 58 -3.87 6.31 27.78
C GLU A 58 -5.33 5.87 27.97
N MET A 59 -5.96 5.42 26.89
CA MET A 59 -7.37 4.95 26.88
C MET A 59 -8.40 5.96 27.45
N SER A 60 -8.02 7.22 27.64
CA SER A 60 -8.82 8.22 28.35
C SER A 60 -10.24 8.41 27.80
N PHE A 61 -10.46 8.26 26.49
CA PHE A 61 -11.78 8.28 25.84
C PHE A 61 -12.06 6.99 25.06
N GLN A 62 -11.40 5.88 25.41
CA GLN A 62 -11.65 4.61 24.75
C GLN A 62 -13.14 4.24 24.84
N ASN A 63 -13.69 3.70 23.75
CA ASN A 63 -15.08 3.25 23.64
C ASN A 63 -16.13 4.30 24.04
N CYS A 64 -15.81 5.60 23.95
CA CYS A 64 -16.81 6.67 23.94
C CYS A 64 -17.61 6.64 22.63
N ILE A 65 -18.39 5.58 22.41
CA ILE A 65 -18.98 5.23 21.10
C ILE A 65 -19.92 6.29 20.54
N ASN A 66 -20.49 7.17 21.39
CA ASN A 66 -21.37 8.25 20.98
C ASN A 66 -20.70 9.63 20.93
N LEU A 67 -19.39 9.73 21.19
CA LEU A 67 -18.67 11.01 21.16
C LEU A 67 -18.61 11.53 19.74
N THR A 68 -19.17 12.73 19.52
CA THR A 68 -19.22 13.40 18.21
C THR A 68 -18.38 14.65 18.14
N ARG A 69 -18.20 15.34 19.29
CA ARG A 69 -17.54 16.65 19.37
C ARG A 69 -16.50 16.67 20.48
N ILE A 70 -15.28 17.03 20.14
CA ILE A 70 -14.20 17.25 21.10
C ILE A 70 -13.34 18.41 20.61
N THR A 71 -12.89 19.24 21.53
CA THR A 71 -11.87 20.26 21.27
C THR A 71 -10.70 20.00 22.21
N ILE A 72 -9.53 19.72 21.64
CA ILE A 72 -8.29 19.52 22.39
C ILE A 72 -7.56 20.88 22.44
N PRO A 73 -7.21 21.40 23.62
CA PRO A 73 -6.58 22.72 23.74
C PRO A 73 -5.12 22.70 23.30
N ASP A 74 -4.64 23.87 22.85
CA ASP A 74 -3.31 24.08 22.28
C ASP A 74 -2.13 23.81 23.24
N ARG A 75 -2.40 23.72 24.54
CA ARG A 75 -1.41 23.42 25.57
C ARG A 75 -1.10 21.93 25.70
N VAL A 76 -1.94 21.05 25.17
CA VAL A 76 -1.72 19.60 25.24
C VAL A 76 -0.46 19.23 24.48
N THR A 77 0.49 18.63 25.19
CA THR A 77 1.78 18.19 24.63
C THR A 77 1.83 16.67 24.42
N CYS A 78 0.95 15.93 25.10
CA CYS A 78 0.92 14.46 25.04
C CYS A 78 -0.53 13.95 25.04
N ILE A 79 -0.78 12.96 24.19
CA ILE A 79 -2.02 12.18 24.15
C ILE A 79 -1.58 10.71 24.18
N GLY A 80 -2.07 9.97 25.16
CA GLY A 80 -1.72 8.57 25.40
C GLY A 80 -2.19 7.62 24.30
N ASP A 81 -1.65 6.42 24.33
CA ASP A 81 -2.03 5.35 23.40
C ASP A 81 -3.52 5.02 23.58
N HIS A 82 -4.18 4.61 22.50
CA HIS A 82 -5.60 4.26 22.49
C HIS A 82 -6.58 5.33 23.00
N ALA A 83 -6.15 6.58 23.20
CA ALA A 83 -6.96 7.62 23.85
C ALA A 83 -8.35 7.80 23.24
N PHE A 84 -8.51 7.68 21.92
CA PHE A 84 -9.81 7.80 21.22
C PHE A 84 -10.26 6.50 20.56
N ARG A 85 -9.64 5.36 20.92
CA ARG A 85 -9.96 4.06 20.31
C ARG A 85 -11.46 3.76 20.46
N GLY A 86 -12.13 3.41 19.38
CA GLY A 86 -13.55 3.03 19.40
C GLY A 86 -14.53 4.19 19.56
N CYS A 87 -14.10 5.46 19.41
CA CYS A 87 -15.01 6.61 19.30
C CYS A 87 -15.77 6.59 17.96
N ARG A 88 -16.69 5.63 17.79
CA ARG A 88 -17.30 5.27 16.49
C ARG A 88 -18.05 6.40 15.81
N LYS A 89 -18.64 7.33 16.58
CA LYS A 89 -19.37 8.51 16.06
C LYS A 89 -18.51 9.77 15.89
N LEU A 90 -17.22 9.73 16.20
CA LEU A 90 -16.34 10.88 16.05
C LEU A 90 -16.12 11.15 14.57
N ILE A 91 -16.52 12.33 14.09
CA ILE A 91 -16.47 12.70 12.67
C ILE A 91 -15.16 13.42 12.33
N SER A 92 -14.70 14.28 13.24
CA SER A 92 -13.50 15.09 13.04
C SER A 92 -12.76 15.35 14.34
N ILE A 93 -11.44 15.42 14.28
CA ILE A 93 -10.59 15.83 15.40
C ILE A 93 -9.35 16.57 14.92
N ASN A 94 -8.96 17.62 15.64
CA ASN A 94 -7.73 18.37 15.39
C ASN A 94 -6.73 18.07 16.50
N ILE A 95 -5.54 17.59 16.12
CA ILE A 95 -4.48 17.28 17.08
C ILE A 95 -3.60 18.52 17.28
N PRO A 96 -3.40 18.98 18.52
CA PRO A 96 -2.69 20.23 18.78
C PRO A 96 -1.23 20.22 18.32
N ARG A 97 -0.74 21.38 17.86
CA ARG A 97 0.62 21.59 17.31
C ARG A 97 1.79 21.17 18.21
N ARG A 98 1.57 21.04 19.52
CA ARG A 98 2.60 20.66 20.49
C ARG A 98 2.74 19.14 20.65
N VAL A 99 1.78 18.37 20.13
CA VAL A 99 1.85 16.91 20.10
C VAL A 99 2.89 16.48 19.07
N VAL A 100 3.85 15.65 19.49
CA VAL A 100 4.97 15.18 18.66
C VAL A 100 4.86 13.70 18.25
N ARG A 101 3.92 12.97 18.84
CA ARG A 101 3.74 11.53 18.62
C ARG A 101 2.26 11.20 18.48
N ILE A 102 1.93 10.41 17.47
CA ILE A 102 0.62 9.77 17.35
C ILE A 102 0.79 8.30 17.77
N GLY A 103 0.44 8.04 19.02
CA GLY A 103 0.65 6.79 19.73
C GLY A 103 -0.21 5.62 19.26
N MET A 104 0.11 4.42 19.76
CA MET A 104 -0.49 3.16 19.33
C MET A 104 -2.03 3.22 19.41
N GLY A 105 -2.70 2.86 18.31
CA GLY A 105 -4.15 2.72 18.23
C GLY A 105 -4.97 3.94 18.66
N MET A 106 -4.40 5.15 18.64
CA MET A 106 -5.04 6.37 19.16
C MET A 106 -6.45 6.60 18.61
N PHE A 107 -6.69 6.34 17.32
CA PHE A 107 -8.00 6.46 16.67
C PHE A 107 -8.54 5.10 16.17
N GLY A 108 -7.98 3.98 16.61
CA GLY A 108 -8.38 2.66 16.13
C GLY A 108 -9.87 2.41 16.36
N GLY A 109 -10.63 2.09 15.32
CA GLY A 109 -12.07 1.84 15.37
C GLY A 109 -12.94 3.11 15.39
N CYS A 110 -12.39 4.29 15.10
CA CYS A 110 -13.18 5.50 14.86
C CYS A 110 -13.86 5.43 13.47
N THR A 111 -14.88 4.58 13.34
CA THR A 111 -15.46 4.19 12.05
C THR A 111 -16.04 5.34 11.23
N ASN A 112 -16.48 6.44 11.86
CA ASN A 112 -17.03 7.62 11.19
C ASN A 112 -16.03 8.78 11.03
N LEU A 113 -14.76 8.58 11.42
CA LEU A 113 -13.75 9.64 11.31
C LEU A 113 -13.48 9.90 9.81
N THR A 114 -13.77 11.12 9.38
CA THR A 114 -13.59 11.58 7.99
C THR A 114 -12.50 12.62 7.87
N ASN A 115 -12.33 13.46 8.89
CA ASN A 115 -11.40 14.59 8.86
C ASN A 115 -10.50 14.57 10.09
N ILE A 116 -9.19 14.47 9.88
CA ILE A 116 -8.20 14.62 10.95
C ILE A 116 -7.05 15.50 10.48
N THR A 117 -6.64 16.44 11.34
CA THR A 117 -5.44 17.24 11.13
C THR A 117 -4.35 16.78 12.09
N LEU A 118 -3.25 16.28 11.53
CA LEU A 118 -2.04 15.93 12.27
C LEU A 118 -1.05 17.10 12.28
N PRO A 119 -0.30 17.33 13.37
CA PRO A 119 0.63 18.45 13.43
C PRO A 119 1.96 18.14 12.74
N ASP A 120 2.56 19.15 12.11
CA ASP A 120 3.80 19.03 11.31
C ASP A 120 5.01 18.50 12.09
N ARG A 121 4.96 18.56 13.42
CA ARG A 121 6.05 18.09 14.31
C ARG A 121 6.00 16.60 14.59
N VAL A 122 4.96 15.89 14.15
CA VAL A 122 4.86 14.43 14.32
C VAL A 122 5.99 13.74 13.56
N THR A 123 6.78 12.96 14.29
CA THR A 123 7.88 12.17 13.71
C THR A 123 7.56 10.69 13.58
N TYR A 124 6.45 10.24 14.18
CA TYR A 124 6.09 8.83 14.29
C TYR A 124 4.57 8.63 14.19
N ILE A 125 4.14 7.77 13.26
CA ILE A 125 2.78 7.24 13.14
C ILE A 125 2.81 5.82 13.69
N GLY A 126 2.29 5.64 14.90
CA GLY A 126 2.31 4.36 15.61
C GLY A 126 1.48 3.25 15.00
N ASP A 127 1.55 2.09 15.64
CA ASP A 127 0.83 0.90 15.22
C ASP A 127 -0.68 1.08 15.40
N SER A 128 -1.47 0.57 14.46
CA SER A 128 -2.93 0.57 14.45
C SER A 128 -3.61 1.94 14.65
N VAL A 129 -2.90 3.07 14.49
CA VAL A 129 -3.41 4.43 14.81
C VAL A 129 -4.78 4.70 14.22
N PHE A 130 -4.98 4.40 12.94
CA PHE A 130 -6.23 4.59 12.20
C PHE A 130 -6.88 3.26 11.83
N TRP A 131 -6.49 2.15 12.47
CA TRP A 131 -7.05 0.84 12.15
C TRP A 131 -8.58 0.86 12.22
N GLY A 132 -9.27 0.43 11.18
CA GLY A 132 -10.74 0.42 11.13
C GLY A 132 -11.40 1.80 11.06
N CYS A 133 -10.68 2.87 10.70
CA CYS A 133 -11.28 4.17 10.35
C CYS A 133 -11.96 4.10 8.97
N LYS A 134 -13.05 3.34 8.88
CA LYS A 134 -13.69 2.96 7.62
C LYS A 134 -14.17 4.14 6.76
N SER A 135 -14.50 5.28 7.37
CA SER A 135 -14.95 6.49 6.65
C SER A 135 -13.83 7.46 6.30
N LEU A 136 -12.58 7.19 6.67
CA LEU A 136 -11.46 8.09 6.38
C LEU A 136 -11.14 8.04 4.87
N THR A 137 -11.36 9.16 4.17
CA THR A 137 -11.22 9.23 2.71
C THR A 137 -9.83 9.67 2.24
N SER A 138 -9.18 10.51 3.05
CA SER A 138 -7.85 11.05 2.82
C SER A 138 -7.19 11.45 4.14
N ILE A 139 -5.87 11.41 4.20
CA ILE A 139 -5.09 11.94 5.32
C ILE A 139 -3.72 12.40 4.82
N THR A 140 -3.23 13.50 5.38
CA THR A 140 -1.86 13.96 5.15
C THR A 140 -0.97 13.42 6.27
N ILE A 141 0.00 12.59 5.91
CA ILE A 141 1.06 12.17 6.83
C ILE A 141 2.05 13.34 6.95
N PRO A 142 2.43 13.78 8.17
CA PRO A 142 3.38 14.87 8.36
C PRO A 142 4.77 14.59 7.75
N ASP A 143 5.38 15.61 7.15
CA ASP A 143 6.67 15.53 6.41
C ASP A 143 7.87 15.05 7.24
N ARG A 144 7.74 15.00 8.58
CA ARG A 144 8.78 14.53 9.50
C ARG A 144 8.58 13.08 9.93
N ALA A 145 7.48 12.44 9.54
CA ALA A 145 7.22 11.05 9.88
C ALA A 145 8.27 10.13 9.23
N ASN A 146 9.01 9.36 10.03
CA ASN A 146 10.09 8.52 9.52
C ASN A 146 9.66 7.07 9.22
N SER A 147 8.50 6.67 9.70
CA SER A 147 7.93 5.34 9.54
C SER A 147 6.40 5.37 9.60
N ILE A 148 5.78 4.37 8.98
CA ILE A 148 4.37 4.03 9.14
C ILE A 148 4.31 2.71 9.91
N GLY A 149 3.69 2.73 11.09
CA GLY A 149 3.58 1.57 11.97
C GLY A 149 2.76 0.41 11.40
N ASP A 150 2.79 -0.71 12.12
CA ASP A 150 2.03 -1.90 11.78
C ASP A 150 0.53 -1.60 11.84
N GLU A 151 -0.22 -2.01 10.83
CA GLU A 151 -1.67 -1.82 10.73
C GLU A 151 -2.15 -0.35 10.85
N ALA A 152 -1.26 0.63 10.70
CA ALA A 152 -1.54 2.05 10.95
C ALA A 152 -2.79 2.57 10.23
N PHE A 153 -3.05 2.13 9.00
CA PHE A 153 -4.23 2.43 8.19
C PHE A 153 -5.00 1.16 7.78
N GLY A 154 -4.82 0.05 8.49
CA GLY A 154 -5.52 -1.20 8.21
C GLY A 154 -7.04 -1.00 8.27
N ILE A 155 -7.79 -1.56 7.32
CA ILE A 155 -9.25 -1.51 7.23
C ILE A 155 -9.80 -0.06 7.10
N CYS A 156 -9.01 0.86 6.52
CA CYS A 156 -9.50 2.16 6.06
C CYS A 156 -10.18 2.00 4.68
N GLU A 157 -11.35 1.36 4.67
CA GLU A 157 -12.04 0.92 3.45
C GLU A 157 -12.38 2.06 2.48
N SER A 158 -12.61 3.30 2.96
CA SER A 158 -12.90 4.47 2.12
C SER A 158 -11.66 5.29 1.73
N LEU A 159 -10.46 4.91 2.17
CA LEU A 159 -9.23 5.66 1.87
C LEU A 159 -8.92 5.55 0.38
N THR A 160 -9.03 6.66 -0.35
CA THR A 160 -8.86 6.67 -1.81
C THR A 160 -7.45 7.01 -2.25
N ASN A 161 -6.79 7.89 -1.51
CA ASN A 161 -5.44 8.39 -1.76
C ASN A 161 -4.74 8.71 -0.45
N ILE A 162 -3.44 8.48 -0.40
CA ILE A 162 -2.56 8.88 0.70
C ILE A 162 -1.18 9.21 0.15
N ALA A 163 -0.64 10.36 0.56
CA ALA A 163 0.73 10.74 0.25
C ALA A 163 1.66 10.23 1.36
N ILE A 164 2.65 9.42 0.99
CA ILE A 164 3.72 9.02 1.90
C ILE A 164 4.88 10.02 1.73
N PRO A 165 5.32 10.69 2.80
CA PRO A 165 6.43 11.65 2.73
C PRO A 165 7.78 11.01 2.41
N ASP A 166 8.68 11.75 1.77
CA ASP A 166 10.05 11.33 1.44
C ASP A 166 10.93 11.04 2.68
N SER A 167 10.48 11.39 3.88
CA SER A 167 11.13 11.03 5.15
C SER A 167 10.88 9.58 5.56
N VAL A 168 9.84 8.92 5.04
CA VAL A 168 9.45 7.57 5.45
C VAL A 168 10.44 6.55 4.91
N THR A 169 11.00 5.73 5.79
CA THR A 169 12.01 4.70 5.45
C THR A 169 11.48 3.28 5.47
N SER A 170 10.35 3.05 6.14
CA SER A 170 9.71 1.74 6.29
C SER A 170 8.19 1.83 6.36
N ILE A 171 7.52 0.86 5.74
CA ILE A 171 6.06 0.65 5.82
C ILE A 171 5.81 -0.65 6.59
N GLY A 172 5.07 -0.56 7.71
CA GLY A 172 4.82 -1.66 8.63
C GLY A 172 3.98 -2.81 8.06
N ALA A 173 3.91 -3.90 8.81
CA ALA A 173 3.07 -5.04 8.50
C ALA A 173 1.59 -4.63 8.53
N GLY A 174 0.84 -4.97 7.48
CA GLY A 174 -0.57 -4.64 7.38
C GLY A 174 -0.90 -3.14 7.34
N ALA A 175 0.10 -2.26 7.13
CA ALA A 175 -0.07 -0.80 7.23
C ALA A 175 -1.28 -0.24 6.45
N PHE A 176 -1.60 -0.82 5.29
CA PHE A 176 -2.75 -0.50 4.43
C PHE A 176 -3.62 -1.73 4.15
N LEU A 177 -3.59 -2.74 5.03
CA LEU A 177 -4.38 -3.97 4.90
C LEU A 177 -5.86 -3.65 4.63
N HIS A 178 -6.49 -4.22 3.60
CA HIS A 178 -7.89 -4.02 3.26
C HIS A 178 -8.32 -2.54 3.06
N CYS A 179 -7.43 -1.67 2.59
CA CYS A 179 -7.82 -0.37 2.03
C CYS A 179 -8.45 -0.57 0.63
N THR A 180 -9.69 -1.05 0.60
CA THR A 180 -10.35 -1.53 -0.62
C THR A 180 -10.64 -0.45 -1.65
N SER A 181 -10.75 0.82 -1.25
CA SER A 181 -10.93 1.97 -2.16
C SER A 181 -9.63 2.64 -2.60
N LEU A 182 -8.48 2.21 -2.08
CA LEU A 182 -7.19 2.81 -2.43
C LEU A 182 -6.86 2.47 -3.90
N THR A 183 -6.82 3.50 -4.75
CA THR A 183 -6.62 3.31 -6.20
C THR A 183 -5.18 3.51 -6.62
N SER A 184 -4.49 4.45 -5.98
CA SER A 184 -3.10 4.81 -6.23
C SER A 184 -2.34 5.06 -4.93
N ILE A 185 -1.06 4.72 -4.92
CA ILE A 185 -0.14 5.14 -3.86
C ILE A 185 1.28 5.25 -4.39
N VAL A 186 1.94 6.35 -4.05
CA VAL A 186 3.36 6.56 -4.37
C VAL A 186 4.19 6.10 -3.19
N ILE A 187 5.09 5.15 -3.43
CA ILE A 187 6.08 4.71 -2.45
C ILE A 187 7.37 5.51 -2.69
N PRO A 188 7.82 6.34 -1.73
CA PRO A 188 9.00 7.18 -1.90
C PRO A 188 10.31 6.38 -2.06
N ASN A 189 11.30 6.99 -2.72
CA ASN A 189 12.63 6.39 -2.91
C ASN A 189 13.44 6.24 -1.61
N SER A 190 12.98 6.82 -0.50
CA SER A 190 13.52 6.62 0.85
C SER A 190 13.11 5.28 1.46
N VAL A 191 12.01 4.67 0.99
CA VAL A 191 11.51 3.42 1.56
C VAL A 191 12.44 2.26 1.21
N THR A 192 12.87 1.53 2.24
CA THR A 192 13.76 0.38 2.12
C THR A 192 13.08 -0.95 2.46
N SER A 193 11.96 -0.93 3.16
CA SER A 193 11.22 -2.13 3.56
C SER A 193 9.70 -1.92 3.49
N ILE A 194 9.02 -2.97 3.03
CA ILE A 194 7.55 -3.08 3.01
C ILE A 194 7.17 -4.32 3.81
N GLY A 195 6.35 -4.16 4.84
CA GLY A 195 5.99 -5.20 5.81
C GLY A 195 5.10 -6.31 5.25
N LYS A 196 4.92 -7.36 6.06
CA LYS A 196 4.01 -8.48 5.77
C LYS A 196 2.59 -7.95 5.56
N SER A 197 1.91 -8.39 4.50
CA SER A 197 0.53 -7.98 4.21
C SER A 197 0.28 -6.47 4.11
N ALA A 198 1.32 -5.63 3.92
CA ALA A 198 1.22 -4.17 3.98
C ALA A 198 0.09 -3.58 3.12
N PHE A 199 -0.14 -4.12 1.92
CA PHE A 199 -1.20 -3.72 0.99
C PHE A 199 -2.14 -4.90 0.67
N SER A 200 -2.16 -5.94 1.50
CA SER A 200 -3.01 -7.11 1.27
C SER A 200 -4.48 -6.69 1.22
N GLY A 201 -5.25 -7.18 0.26
CA GLY A 201 -6.66 -6.86 0.10
C GLY A 201 -6.98 -5.46 -0.44
N CYS A 202 -5.99 -4.69 -0.91
CA CYS A 202 -6.22 -3.43 -1.63
C CYS A 202 -6.74 -3.69 -3.04
N ALA A 203 -7.97 -4.18 -3.16
CA ALA A 203 -8.55 -4.71 -4.41
C ALA A 203 -8.71 -3.67 -5.54
N SER A 204 -8.74 -2.37 -5.22
CA SER A 204 -8.80 -1.30 -6.22
C SER A 204 -7.43 -0.74 -6.59
N LEU A 205 -6.36 -1.18 -5.92
CA LEU A 205 -5.01 -0.67 -6.14
C LEU A 205 -4.49 -1.15 -7.49
N THR A 206 -4.32 -0.19 -8.39
CA THR A 206 -3.86 -0.41 -9.78
C THR A 206 -2.63 0.41 -10.10
N ASP A 207 -2.45 1.54 -9.44
CA ASP A 207 -1.30 2.43 -9.64
C ASP A 207 -0.42 2.51 -8.39
N ILE A 208 0.46 1.53 -8.26
CA ILE A 208 1.51 1.51 -7.24
C ILE A 208 2.84 1.21 -7.91
N THR A 209 3.85 2.03 -7.64
CA THR A 209 5.21 1.79 -8.13
C THR A 209 6.13 1.44 -6.96
N ILE A 210 6.75 0.27 -7.01
CA ILE A 210 7.77 -0.15 -6.05
C ILE A 210 9.12 0.45 -6.47
N PRO A 211 9.71 1.35 -5.68
CA PRO A 211 10.95 2.01 -6.04
C PRO A 211 12.14 1.06 -5.91
N LYS A 212 13.19 1.35 -6.68
CA LYS A 212 14.44 0.58 -6.67
C LYS A 212 15.15 0.59 -5.31
N SER A 213 14.71 1.37 -4.33
CA SER A 213 15.26 1.42 -2.97
C SER A 213 14.79 0.27 -2.08
N VAL A 214 13.63 -0.35 -2.37
CA VAL A 214 13.02 -1.39 -1.53
C VAL A 214 13.85 -2.68 -1.52
N ARG A 215 14.44 -3.01 -0.38
CA ARG A 215 15.32 -4.18 -0.20
C ARG A 215 14.57 -5.40 0.32
N SER A 216 13.46 -5.20 1.03
CA SER A 216 12.64 -6.28 1.59
C SER A 216 11.15 -6.03 1.36
N ILE A 217 10.44 -7.09 1.01
CA ILE A 217 8.98 -7.13 0.89
C ILE A 217 8.50 -8.32 1.71
N GLY A 218 7.64 -8.08 2.68
CA GLY A 218 7.08 -9.09 3.55
C GLY A 218 6.07 -9.99 2.84
N GLN A 219 5.86 -11.19 3.38
CA GLN A 219 4.89 -12.16 2.84
C GLN A 219 3.51 -11.53 2.64
N LYS A 220 2.83 -11.84 1.53
CA LYS A 220 1.49 -11.34 1.16
C LYS A 220 1.39 -9.82 1.08
N ALA A 221 2.50 -9.07 0.99
CA ALA A 221 2.46 -7.60 0.98
C ALA A 221 1.50 -7.01 -0.06
N PHE A 222 1.32 -7.65 -1.21
CA PHE A 222 0.40 -7.22 -2.27
C PHE A 222 -0.66 -8.27 -2.61
N TYR A 223 -0.94 -9.21 -1.68
CA TYR A 223 -1.94 -10.25 -1.90
C TYR A 223 -3.32 -9.63 -2.15
N GLY A 224 -4.01 -10.01 -3.23
CA GLY A 224 -5.30 -9.43 -3.58
C GLY A 224 -5.26 -8.00 -4.14
N CYS A 225 -4.08 -7.43 -4.42
CA CYS A 225 -3.96 -6.29 -5.33
C CYS A 225 -4.20 -6.75 -6.77
N LYS A 226 -4.64 -5.87 -7.68
CA LYS A 226 -4.84 -6.24 -9.10
C LYS A 226 -3.53 -6.27 -9.88
N SER A 227 -2.74 -5.21 -9.71
CA SER A 227 -1.45 -5.06 -10.37
C SER A 227 -0.53 -4.16 -9.57
N ILE A 228 0.77 -4.39 -9.70
CA ILE A 228 1.81 -3.50 -9.20
C ILE A 228 2.75 -3.11 -10.33
N LYS A 229 3.42 -1.98 -10.21
CA LYS A 229 4.48 -1.54 -11.13
C LYS A 229 5.83 -1.62 -10.43
N LEU A 230 6.86 -2.14 -11.10
CA LEU A 230 8.24 -2.08 -10.62
C LEU A 230 8.99 -0.95 -11.31
N ALA A 231 9.61 -0.04 -10.55
CA ALA A 231 10.39 1.05 -11.12
C ALA A 231 11.63 0.54 -11.88
N ALA A 232 11.82 1.02 -13.11
CA ALA A 232 12.99 0.73 -13.94
C ALA A 232 13.99 1.92 -13.92
N PRO A 233 15.31 1.67 -14.07
CA PRO A 233 16.35 2.70 -14.18
C PRO A 233 16.27 3.59 -15.46
N ASN A 234 15.23 4.40 -15.59
CA ASN A 234 15.03 5.47 -16.58
C ASN A 234 13.66 6.17 -16.44
N GLY A 235 12.97 5.98 -15.31
CA GLY A 235 11.62 6.53 -15.09
C GLY A 235 10.49 5.70 -15.68
N ARG A 236 10.78 4.56 -16.34
CA ARG A 236 9.76 3.58 -16.75
C ARG A 236 9.35 2.67 -15.59
N ALA A 237 8.27 1.92 -15.78
CA ALA A 237 7.87 0.89 -14.82
C ALA A 237 7.34 -0.37 -15.53
N PHE A 238 7.57 -1.54 -14.92
CA PHE A 238 7.06 -2.82 -15.39
C PHE A 238 5.79 -3.21 -14.65
N MET A 239 4.69 -3.45 -15.35
CA MET A 239 3.45 -3.90 -14.72
C MET A 239 3.50 -5.40 -14.46
N ILE A 240 3.20 -5.80 -13.23
CA ILE A 240 3.04 -7.18 -12.78
C ILE A 240 1.60 -7.35 -12.34
N ARG A 241 0.87 -8.27 -12.98
CA ARG A 241 -0.42 -8.75 -12.45
C ARG A 241 -0.13 -9.56 -11.20
N CYS A 242 -0.77 -9.23 -10.08
CA CYS A 242 -0.52 -9.93 -8.83
C CYS A 242 -1.20 -11.30 -8.87
N TYR A 243 -0.39 -12.35 -8.75
CA TYR A 243 -0.84 -13.71 -8.49
C TYR A 243 -0.40 -14.12 -7.08
N ASP A 244 -0.93 -15.25 -6.58
CA ASP A 244 -0.59 -15.75 -5.25
C ASP A 244 0.92 -16.01 -5.10
N ASN A 245 1.55 -15.42 -4.07
CA ASN A 245 2.95 -15.62 -3.63
C ASN A 245 4.09 -14.99 -4.48
N MET A 246 3.94 -13.75 -4.97
CA MET A 246 4.97 -13.06 -5.78
C MET A 246 6.09 -12.33 -5.00
N GLU A 247 6.20 -12.42 -3.68
CA GLU A 247 7.06 -11.49 -2.93
C GLU A 247 8.56 -11.74 -3.12
N LYS A 248 8.96 -13.02 -3.12
CA LYS A 248 10.34 -13.42 -3.43
C LYS A 248 10.70 -13.04 -4.86
N ASP A 249 9.72 -13.16 -5.76
CA ASP A 249 9.86 -12.88 -7.17
C ASP A 249 10.10 -11.38 -7.42
N ILE A 250 9.35 -10.51 -6.72
CA ILE A 250 9.52 -9.06 -6.82
C ILE A 250 10.88 -8.63 -6.27
N VAL A 251 11.28 -9.15 -5.11
CA VAL A 251 12.60 -8.81 -4.53
C VAL A 251 13.72 -9.25 -5.44
N ALA A 252 13.65 -10.46 -5.99
CA ALA A 252 14.62 -10.96 -6.97
C ALA A 252 14.62 -10.12 -8.26
N ALA A 253 13.45 -9.73 -8.78
CA ALA A 253 13.33 -8.88 -9.94
C ALA A 253 13.99 -7.52 -9.72
N MET A 254 13.73 -6.88 -8.57
CA MET A 254 14.38 -5.62 -8.20
C MET A 254 15.89 -5.75 -8.08
N GLN A 255 16.40 -6.88 -7.55
CA GLN A 255 17.84 -7.14 -7.51
C GLN A 255 18.44 -7.22 -8.92
N MET A 256 17.79 -7.93 -9.84
CA MET A 256 18.25 -8.00 -11.25
C MET A 256 18.22 -6.63 -11.93
N LEU A 257 17.19 -5.81 -11.71
CA LEU A 257 17.11 -4.45 -12.25
C LEU A 257 18.24 -3.55 -11.72
N ARG A 258 18.65 -3.72 -10.46
CA ARG A 258 19.79 -2.99 -9.87
C ARG A 258 21.11 -3.44 -10.46
N MET A 259 21.29 -4.76 -10.58
CA MET A 259 22.53 -5.36 -11.09
C MET A 259 22.67 -5.22 -12.60
N LYS A 260 21.55 -4.98 -13.31
CA LYS A 260 21.47 -4.98 -14.78
C LYS A 260 22.10 -6.25 -15.35
N LYS A 261 21.68 -7.38 -14.79
CA LYS A 261 22.15 -8.72 -15.16
C LYS A 261 21.08 -9.76 -14.80
N ILE A 262 20.94 -10.78 -15.65
CA ILE A 262 20.10 -11.93 -15.35
C ILE A 262 20.78 -12.90 -14.38
N ASP A 263 20.13 -13.18 -13.25
CA ASP A 263 20.51 -14.28 -12.35
C ASP A 263 19.66 -15.52 -12.63
N THR A 264 20.27 -16.51 -13.26
CA THR A 264 19.62 -17.78 -13.59
C THR A 264 19.23 -18.60 -12.35
N ARG A 265 19.84 -18.35 -11.19
CA ARG A 265 19.55 -19.04 -9.92
C ARG A 265 18.36 -18.45 -9.14
N ALA A 266 17.97 -17.21 -9.46
CA ALA A 266 16.83 -16.57 -8.79
C ALA A 266 15.55 -17.39 -8.98
N LYS A 267 14.86 -17.69 -7.87
CA LYS A 267 13.57 -18.38 -7.90
C LYS A 267 12.50 -17.33 -8.22
N MET A 268 11.95 -17.42 -9.44
CA MET A 268 10.92 -16.54 -9.98
C MET A 268 10.01 -17.33 -10.93
N SER A 269 8.77 -16.90 -11.13
CA SER A 269 7.93 -17.45 -12.19
C SER A 269 8.64 -17.36 -13.56
N PRO A 270 8.50 -18.38 -14.44
CA PRO A 270 9.15 -18.36 -15.74
C PRO A 270 8.75 -17.15 -16.59
N SER A 271 7.48 -16.76 -16.56
CA SER A 271 6.95 -15.60 -17.29
C SER A 271 7.58 -14.30 -16.80
N LEU A 272 7.64 -14.06 -15.50
CA LEU A 272 8.25 -12.86 -14.92
C LEU A 272 9.75 -12.80 -15.22
N LYS A 273 10.47 -13.92 -15.04
CA LYS A 273 11.91 -13.98 -15.32
C LYS A 273 12.21 -13.70 -16.79
N PHE A 274 11.38 -14.23 -17.68
CA PHE A 274 11.51 -14.01 -19.12
C PHE A 274 11.17 -12.57 -19.52
N ALA A 275 10.08 -12.02 -18.99
CA ALA A 275 9.70 -10.62 -19.18
C ALA A 275 10.80 -9.67 -18.71
N LEU A 276 11.42 -9.96 -17.56
CA LEU A 276 12.50 -9.16 -17.03
C LEU A 276 13.77 -9.25 -17.87
N ALA A 277 14.09 -10.41 -18.43
CA ALA A 277 15.18 -10.55 -19.40
C ALA A 277 14.93 -9.73 -20.66
N LEU A 278 13.69 -9.71 -21.16
CA LEU A 278 13.33 -8.88 -22.30
C LEU A 278 13.54 -7.40 -21.99
N MET A 279 13.08 -6.96 -20.81
CA MET A 279 13.30 -5.60 -20.34
C MET A 279 14.79 -5.25 -20.24
N LEU A 280 15.60 -6.13 -19.65
CA LEU A 280 17.03 -5.88 -19.49
C LEU A 280 17.74 -5.78 -20.85
N PHE A 281 17.41 -6.66 -21.78
CA PHE A 281 17.94 -6.61 -23.14
C PHE A 281 17.53 -5.31 -23.84
N ASP A 282 16.23 -4.97 -23.83
CA ASP A 282 15.70 -3.83 -24.57
C ASP A 282 16.21 -2.47 -24.06
N PHE A 283 16.49 -2.34 -22.77
CA PHE A 283 16.88 -1.07 -22.17
C PHE A 283 18.36 -0.94 -21.85
N TYR A 284 19.08 -2.04 -21.67
CA TYR A 284 20.48 -2.01 -21.26
C TYR A 284 21.41 -2.74 -22.23
N ASP A 285 20.89 -3.30 -23.32
CA ASP A 285 21.63 -4.16 -24.24
C ASP A 285 22.39 -5.28 -23.49
N ASP A 286 21.74 -5.81 -22.44
CA ASP A 286 22.31 -6.80 -21.55
C ASP A 286 22.55 -8.12 -22.30
N THR A 287 23.82 -8.47 -22.44
CA THR A 287 24.27 -9.63 -23.22
C THR A 287 23.85 -10.96 -22.59
N ASP A 288 23.82 -11.03 -21.26
CA ASP A 288 23.35 -12.22 -20.52
C ASP A 288 21.84 -12.37 -20.69
N ALA A 289 21.09 -11.25 -20.64
CA ALA A 289 19.67 -11.23 -20.90
C ALA A 289 19.34 -11.68 -22.33
N ARG A 290 20.06 -11.16 -23.33
CA ARG A 290 19.93 -11.60 -24.73
C ARG A 290 20.19 -13.10 -24.89
N ALA A 291 21.25 -13.60 -24.26
CA ALA A 291 21.59 -15.02 -24.32
C ALA A 291 20.57 -15.90 -23.58
N TYR A 292 19.99 -15.40 -22.49
CA TYR A 292 18.92 -16.07 -21.75
C TYR A 292 17.63 -16.14 -22.58
N LEU A 293 17.23 -15.04 -23.22
CA LEU A 293 16.08 -14.97 -24.11
C LEU A 293 16.21 -15.98 -25.24
N LYS A 294 17.34 -15.99 -25.96
CA LYS A 294 17.60 -16.94 -27.05
C LYS A 294 17.51 -18.40 -26.61
N ARG A 295 18.08 -18.74 -25.44
CA ARG A 295 18.07 -20.11 -24.90
C ARG A 295 16.70 -20.56 -24.39
N ASN A 296 15.87 -19.63 -23.91
CA ASN A 296 14.62 -19.95 -23.22
C ASN A 296 13.36 -19.51 -23.96
N LEU A 297 13.47 -18.96 -25.17
CA LEU A 297 12.34 -18.33 -25.88
C LEU A 297 11.09 -19.21 -25.93
N ALA A 298 11.21 -20.47 -26.35
CA ALA A 298 10.04 -21.34 -26.45
C ALA A 298 9.38 -21.59 -25.08
N LYS A 299 10.16 -21.72 -24.01
CA LYS A 299 9.62 -21.90 -22.64
C LYS A 299 9.03 -20.59 -22.11
N GLY A 300 9.69 -19.46 -22.36
CA GLY A 300 9.24 -18.14 -21.98
C GLY A 300 7.94 -17.75 -22.67
N MET A 301 7.85 -17.97 -23.99
CA MET A 301 6.64 -17.70 -24.77
C MET A 301 5.47 -18.57 -24.31
N LYS A 302 5.70 -19.86 -24.04
CA LYS A 302 4.68 -20.73 -23.42
C LYS A 302 4.19 -20.19 -22.09
N ALA A 303 5.11 -19.79 -21.20
CA ALA A 303 4.74 -19.21 -19.91
C ALA A 303 3.95 -17.89 -20.05
N LEU A 304 4.27 -17.05 -21.04
CA LEU A 304 3.50 -15.84 -21.33
C LEU A 304 2.10 -16.16 -21.90
N ILE A 305 1.99 -17.21 -22.72
CA ILE A 305 0.70 -17.72 -23.24
C ILE A 305 -0.15 -18.26 -22.08
N ASP A 306 0.44 -19.05 -21.19
CA ASP A 306 -0.23 -19.60 -19.99
C ASP A 306 -0.78 -18.47 -19.10
N ASP A 307 -0.02 -17.38 -18.95
CA ASP A 307 -0.41 -16.19 -18.19
C ASP A 307 -1.39 -15.25 -18.94
N GLY A 308 -1.69 -15.53 -20.21
CA GLY A 308 -2.53 -14.68 -21.05
C GLY A 308 -1.92 -13.29 -21.30
N ASN A 309 -0.59 -13.17 -21.34
CA ASN A 309 0.12 -11.91 -21.44
C ASN A 309 0.37 -11.49 -22.90
N LEU A 310 -0.71 -11.09 -23.59
CA LEU A 310 -0.68 -10.70 -25.00
C LEU A 310 0.31 -9.55 -25.30
N GLU A 311 0.38 -8.54 -24.42
CA GLU A 311 1.25 -7.37 -24.60
C GLU A 311 2.72 -7.77 -24.73
N LEU A 312 3.22 -8.64 -23.83
CA LEU A 312 4.60 -9.12 -23.91
C LEU A 312 4.84 -10.03 -25.11
N VAL A 313 3.84 -10.81 -25.52
CA VAL A 313 3.93 -11.62 -26.75
C VAL A 313 4.12 -10.69 -27.96
N GLU A 314 3.33 -9.64 -28.10
CA GLU A 314 3.48 -8.68 -29.20
C GLU A 314 4.83 -7.96 -29.20
N ILE A 315 5.34 -7.55 -28.03
CA ILE A 315 6.66 -6.93 -27.89
C ILE A 315 7.75 -7.90 -28.36
N LEU A 316 7.68 -9.19 -27.96
CA LEU A 316 8.62 -10.22 -28.39
C LEU A 316 8.58 -10.46 -29.89
N LEU A 317 7.38 -10.50 -30.47
CA LEU A 317 7.22 -10.69 -31.91
C LEU A 317 7.92 -9.58 -32.69
N LYS A 318 7.93 -8.33 -32.20
CA LYS A 318 8.69 -7.24 -32.85
C LYS A 318 10.22 -7.43 -32.81
N LYS A 319 10.75 -8.40 -32.04
CA LYS A 319 12.19 -8.71 -31.92
C LYS A 319 12.57 -9.86 -32.84
N THR A 320 12.76 -9.52 -34.12
CA THR A 320 13.00 -10.47 -35.22
C THR A 320 14.27 -11.33 -35.04
N ASP A 321 15.27 -10.88 -34.28
CA ASP A 321 16.49 -11.65 -34.00
C ASP A 321 16.33 -12.70 -32.89
N LEU A 322 15.20 -12.66 -32.17
CA LEU A 322 14.84 -13.64 -31.14
C LEU A 322 13.86 -14.69 -31.71
N VAL A 323 12.84 -14.25 -32.45
CA VAL A 323 11.76 -15.11 -32.95
C VAL A 323 12.11 -15.73 -34.31
N THR A 324 11.98 -17.05 -34.45
CA THR A 324 12.29 -17.80 -35.68
C THR A 324 11.07 -18.58 -36.16
N LYS A 325 11.03 -18.92 -37.45
CA LYS A 325 9.94 -19.72 -38.04
C LYS A 325 9.68 -21.04 -37.28
N CYS A 326 10.75 -21.70 -36.82
CA CYS A 326 10.63 -22.97 -36.09
C CYS A 326 10.02 -22.78 -34.68
N ASN A 327 10.32 -21.68 -33.99
CA ASN A 327 9.81 -21.45 -32.65
C ASN A 327 8.39 -20.87 -32.64
N ILE A 328 8.01 -20.07 -33.64
CA ILE A 328 6.66 -19.49 -33.71
C ILE A 328 5.60 -20.55 -33.97
N ASP A 329 5.87 -21.55 -34.83
CA ASP A 329 4.94 -22.65 -35.10
C ASP A 329 4.61 -23.46 -33.83
N LYS A 330 5.61 -23.68 -32.98
CA LYS A 330 5.42 -24.35 -31.68
C LYS A 330 4.59 -23.51 -30.71
N CYS A 331 4.67 -22.18 -30.78
CA CYS A 331 3.88 -21.29 -29.93
C CYS A 331 2.43 -21.18 -30.41
N ILE A 332 2.21 -21.17 -31.73
CA ILE A 332 0.87 -21.22 -32.34
C ILE A 332 0.15 -22.49 -31.90
N GLN A 333 0.78 -23.65 -32.07
CA GLN A 333 0.18 -24.92 -31.66
C GLN A 333 -0.16 -24.91 -30.16
N TYR A 334 0.75 -24.42 -29.32
CA TYR A 334 0.52 -24.35 -27.89
C TYR A 334 -0.62 -23.40 -27.50
N ALA A 335 -0.76 -22.25 -28.17
CA ALA A 335 -1.87 -21.32 -27.95
C ALA A 335 -3.24 -21.92 -28.34
N ILE A 336 -3.27 -22.75 -29.39
CA ILE A 336 -4.46 -23.54 -29.77
C ILE A 336 -4.78 -24.55 -28.65
N ASP A 337 -3.78 -25.33 -28.24
CA ASP A 337 -3.95 -26.40 -27.25
C ASP A 337 -4.44 -25.85 -25.90
N THR A 338 -4.01 -24.63 -25.53
CA THR A 338 -4.39 -23.92 -24.30
C THR A 338 -5.61 -22.99 -24.45
N ARG A 339 -6.25 -22.97 -25.63
CA ARG A 339 -7.44 -22.15 -25.95
C ARG A 339 -7.26 -20.64 -25.77
N GLN A 340 -6.04 -20.13 -25.98
CA GLN A 340 -5.71 -18.71 -25.91
C GLN A 340 -5.98 -18.02 -27.26
N GLN A 341 -7.25 -17.77 -27.57
CA GLN A 341 -7.70 -17.36 -28.91
C GLN A 341 -7.09 -16.03 -29.41
N GLU A 342 -7.01 -15.00 -28.56
CA GLU A 342 -6.43 -13.70 -28.94
C GLU A 342 -4.93 -13.80 -29.25
N ILE A 343 -4.19 -14.56 -28.43
CA ILE A 343 -2.75 -14.77 -28.61
C ILE A 343 -2.49 -15.61 -29.88
N TYR A 344 -3.31 -16.64 -30.11
CA TYR A 344 -3.26 -17.45 -31.33
C TYR A 344 -3.40 -16.59 -32.60
N LEU A 345 -4.41 -15.73 -32.67
CA LEU A 345 -4.64 -14.85 -33.83
C LEU A 345 -3.45 -13.92 -34.07
N THR A 346 -2.90 -13.36 -33.00
CA THR A 346 -1.72 -12.50 -33.04
C THR A 346 -0.49 -13.23 -33.59
N LEU A 347 -0.25 -14.47 -33.15
CA LEU A 347 0.86 -15.29 -33.61
C LEU A 347 0.73 -15.66 -35.10
N ILE A 348 -0.48 -15.97 -35.59
CA ILE A 348 -0.72 -16.24 -37.01
C ILE A 348 -0.51 -15.00 -37.87
N HIS A 349 -1.06 -13.85 -37.46
CA HIS A 349 -0.88 -12.60 -38.19
C HIS A 349 0.60 -12.27 -38.35
N TYR A 350 1.37 -12.40 -37.26
CA TYR A 350 2.81 -12.18 -37.32
C TYR A 350 3.52 -13.20 -38.22
N LYS A 351 3.19 -14.51 -38.11
CA LYS A 351 3.75 -15.56 -38.97
C LYS A 351 3.52 -15.27 -40.46
N ASN A 352 2.35 -14.78 -40.82
CA ASN A 352 2.03 -14.41 -42.20
C ASN A 352 2.79 -13.17 -42.65
N ALA A 353 2.97 -12.18 -41.77
CA ALA A 353 3.74 -10.97 -42.04
C ALA A 353 5.24 -11.27 -42.28
N ILE A 354 5.86 -12.15 -41.48
CA ILE A 354 7.27 -12.56 -41.68
C ILE A 354 7.44 -13.54 -42.86
N GLY A 355 6.38 -14.29 -43.21
CA GLY A 355 6.35 -15.19 -44.37
C GLY A 355 6.29 -14.47 -45.72
N ALA A 356 6.06 -13.15 -45.72
CA ALA A 356 5.92 -12.33 -46.93
C ALA A 356 7.22 -11.62 -47.38
N TYR A 357 8.39 -11.99 -46.84
CA TYR A 357 9.69 -11.44 -47.27
C TYR A 357 10.72 -12.47 -47.77
N ALA A 358 10.30 -13.66 -48.18
CA ALA A 358 11.14 -14.53 -49.03
C ALA A 358 10.26 -15.31 -50.03
N GLU A 359 10.54 -15.06 -51.31
CA GLU A 359 9.96 -15.64 -52.53
C GLU A 359 8.63 -15.04 -53.05
N ILE A 360 8.67 -13.74 -53.38
CA ILE A 360 8.01 -13.27 -54.60
C ILE A 360 8.98 -13.54 -55.78
N SER A 361 8.94 -14.75 -56.33
CA SER A 361 9.21 -15.03 -57.75
C SER A 361 9.08 -16.52 -58.01
N GLU A 362 8.21 -16.88 -58.96
CA GLU A 362 8.13 -18.19 -59.63
C GLU A 362 7.55 -19.38 -58.85
N LYS A 363 6.22 -19.44 -58.76
CA LYS A 363 5.47 -20.70 -58.98
C LYS A 363 3.98 -20.52 -59.30
N PHE A 364 3.69 -19.49 -60.10
CA PHE A 364 2.43 -19.37 -60.84
C PHE A 364 2.73 -19.29 -62.34
N TRP A 365 3.32 -20.34 -62.92
CA TRP A 365 3.18 -20.69 -64.33
C TRP A 365 3.39 -22.20 -64.50
N LEU A 366 2.36 -22.84 -65.10
CA LEU A 366 2.12 -24.26 -65.42
C LEU A 366 1.52 -25.13 -64.31
#